data_AF-A0A0L8G2C8-F1
#
_entry.id   AF-A0A0L8G2C8-F1
#
_cell.length_a   1.000
_cell.length_b   1.000
_cell.length_c   1.000
_cell.angle_alpha   90.00
_cell.angle_beta   90.00
_cell.angle_gamma   90.00
#
_symmetry.space_group_name_H-M   'P 1'
#
loop_
_entity.id
_entity.type
_entity.pdbx_description
1 polymer ?
#
loop_
_entity_poly.entity_id
_entity_poly.type
_entity_poly.pdbx_seq_one_letter_code
_entity_poly.pdbx_strand_id
1 'polypeptide(L)'
;TVHKAYPTATPELLSLLLKEQFIDALDNVDLKVQVKQTRPGTMQEALARALEFESYARRGTVREVEGLGNSRKLCERKEEMT
;
A
#
# COMPACT_ATOMS: atom_id res chain seq x y z
N THR A 1 -16.90 -11.78 -11.48
CA THR A 1 -16.78 -11.65 -10.02
C THR A 1 -17.00 -12.99 -9.36
N VAL A 2 -16.37 -13.26 -8.22
CA VAL A 2 -16.27 -14.59 -7.55
C VAL A 2 -17.55 -15.42 -7.59
N HIS A 3 -18.70 -14.83 -7.27
CA HIS A 3 -19.99 -15.54 -7.25
C HIS A 3 -20.39 -16.15 -8.61
N LYS A 4 -19.99 -15.55 -9.73
CA LYS A 4 -20.23 -16.12 -11.07
C LYS A 4 -19.34 -17.33 -11.36
N ALA A 5 -18.14 -17.37 -10.79
CA ALA A 5 -17.20 -18.47 -10.95
C ALA A 5 -17.53 -19.65 -10.03
N TYR A 6 -18.13 -19.36 -8.86
CA TYR A 6 -18.46 -20.36 -7.84
C TYR A 6 -19.92 -20.21 -7.36
N PRO A 7 -20.91 -20.53 -8.21
CA PRO A 7 -22.32 -20.33 -7.89
C PRO A 7 -22.85 -21.21 -6.75
N THR A 8 -22.15 -22.31 -6.44
CA THR A 8 -22.52 -23.26 -5.37
C THR A 8 -21.62 -23.16 -4.13
N ALA A 9 -20.71 -22.18 -4.08
CA ALA A 9 -19.84 -22.00 -2.93
C ALA A 9 -20.63 -21.50 -1.71
N THR A 10 -20.18 -21.92 -0.51
CA THR A 10 -20.79 -21.43 0.73
C THR A 10 -20.49 -19.93 0.92
N PRO A 11 -21.32 -19.20 1.68
CA PRO A 11 -21.08 -17.79 1.98
C PRO A 11 -19.71 -17.53 2.62
N GLU A 12 -19.21 -18.46 3.44
CA GLU A 12 -17.90 -18.37 4.10
C GLU A 12 -16.77 -18.47 3.08
N LEU A 13 -16.85 -19.41 2.13
CA LEU A 13 -15.88 -19.55 1.06
C LEU A 13 -15.91 -18.34 0.13
N LEU A 14 -17.09 -17.83 -0.21
CA LEU A 14 -17.23 -16.62 -1.02
C LEU A 14 -16.63 -15.40 -0.30
N SER A 15 -16.84 -15.28 1.01
CA SER A 15 -16.27 -14.19 1.82
C SER A 15 -14.74 -14.26 1.86
N LEU A 16 -14.18 -15.46 2.01
CA LEU A 16 -12.74 -15.69 1.94
C LEU A 16 -12.19 -15.31 0.57
N LEU A 17 -12.77 -15.82 -0.51
CA LEU A 17 -12.33 -15.55 -1.88
C LEU A 17 -12.44 -14.07 -2.24
N LEU A 18 -13.51 -13.40 -1.79
CA LEU A 18 -13.70 -11.99 -2.03
C LEU A 18 -12.62 -11.17 -1.30
N LYS A 19 -12.33 -11.50 -0.04
CA LYS A 19 -11.25 -10.88 0.74
C LYS A 19 -9.89 -11.07 0.06
N GLU A 20 -9.56 -12.29 -0.36
CA GLU A 20 -8.30 -12.55 -1.08
C GLU A 20 -8.23 -11.78 -2.41
N GLN A 21 -9.33 -11.74 -3.17
CA GLN A 21 -9.40 -10.96 -4.41
C GLN A 21 -9.20 -9.46 -4.15
N PHE A 22 -9.75 -8.91 -3.07
CA PHE A 22 -9.53 -7.52 -2.69
C PHE A 22 -8.05 -7.24 -2.42
N ILE A 23 -7.38 -8.08 -1.63
CA ILE A 23 -5.96 -7.93 -1.32
C ILE A 23 -5.15 -8.05 -2.62
N ASP A 24 -5.46 -9.01 -3.49
CA ASP A 24 -4.78 -9.19 -4.77
C ASP A 24 -5.05 -8.09 -5.79
N ALA A 25 -6.10 -7.28 -5.59
CA ALA A 25 -6.42 -6.13 -6.44
C ALA A 25 -5.74 -4.82 -6.01
N LEU A 26 -5.04 -4.78 -4.86
CA LEU A 26 -4.27 -3.60 -4.46
C LEU A 26 -3.09 -3.37 -5.43
N ASP A 27 -2.89 -2.12 -5.84
CA ASP A 27 -1.91 -1.71 -6.85
C ASP A 27 -0.46 -1.76 -6.34
N ASN A 28 -0.25 -1.47 -5.05
CA ASN A 28 1.07 -1.42 -4.44
C ASN A 28 1.45 -2.79 -3.84
N VAL A 29 2.55 -3.37 -4.32
CA VAL A 29 3.07 -4.67 -3.86
C VAL A 29 3.44 -4.66 -2.38
N ASP A 30 4.05 -3.59 -1.87
CA ASP A 30 4.41 -3.47 -0.45
C ASP A 30 3.16 -3.39 0.42
N LEU A 31 2.14 -2.64 -0.03
CA LEU A 31 0.86 -2.56 0.66
C LEU A 31 0.17 -3.92 0.74
N LYS A 32 0.19 -4.70 -0.37
CA LYS A 32 -0.33 -6.08 -0.39
C LYS A 32 0.35 -6.94 0.66
N VAL A 33 1.69 -6.90 0.70
CA VAL A 33 2.48 -7.69 1.64
C VAL A 33 2.13 -7.31 3.08
N GLN A 34 2.07 -6.00 3.39
CA GLN A 34 1.72 -5.50 4.72
C GLN A 34 0.32 -5.96 5.15
N VAL A 35 -0.69 -5.85 4.27
CA VAL A 35 -2.04 -6.32 4.56
C VAL A 35 -2.06 -7.84 4.78
N LYS A 36 -1.37 -8.64 3.94
CA LYS A 36 -1.27 -10.10 4.13
C LYS A 36 -0.60 -10.47 5.46
N GLN A 37 0.41 -9.73 5.89
CA GLN A 37 1.12 -9.98 7.15
C GLN A 37 0.22 -9.82 8.38
N THR A 38 -0.82 -8.97 8.32
CA THR A 38 -1.80 -8.83 9.42
C THR A 38 -2.77 -9.99 9.54
N ARG A 39 -2.82 -10.90 8.55
CA ARG A 39 -3.72 -12.05 8.49
C ARG A 39 -5.20 -11.69 8.75
N PRO A 40 -5.80 -10.79 7.95
CA PRO A 40 -7.18 -10.38 8.16
C PRO A 40 -8.13 -11.57 7.98
N GLY A 41 -9.03 -11.74 8.95
CA GLY A 41 -10.07 -12.77 8.95
C GLY A 41 -11.27 -12.38 8.09
N THR A 42 -11.53 -11.08 7.97
CA THR A 42 -12.69 -10.53 7.25
C THR A 42 -12.27 -9.53 6.17
N MET A 43 -13.17 -9.24 5.24
CA MET A 43 -12.98 -8.19 4.23
C MET A 43 -12.80 -6.82 4.89
N GLN A 44 -13.58 -6.55 5.93
CA GLN A 44 -13.59 -5.28 6.65
C GLN A 44 -12.26 -5.05 7.36
N GLU A 45 -11.69 -6.09 7.97
CA GLU A 45 -10.34 -6.03 8.53
C GLU A 45 -9.28 -5.76 7.45
N ALA A 46 -9.33 -6.45 6.32
CA ALA A 46 -8.39 -6.22 5.22
C ALA A 46 -8.45 -4.77 4.72
N LEU A 47 -9.66 -4.23 4.54
CA LEU A 47 -9.87 -2.83 4.15
C LEU A 47 -9.35 -1.85 5.20
N ALA A 48 -9.65 -2.08 6.48
CA ALA A 48 -9.18 -1.21 7.56
C ALA A 48 -7.65 -1.16 7.62
N ARG A 49 -6.98 -2.30 7.47
CA ARG A 49 -5.51 -2.38 7.43
C ARG A 49 -4.93 -1.70 6.20
N ALA A 50 -5.53 -1.88 5.03
CA ALA A 50 -5.08 -1.21 3.81
C ALA A 50 -5.13 0.32 3.98
N LEU A 51 -6.25 0.85 4.48
CA LEU A 51 -6.40 2.28 4.75
C LEU A 51 -5.41 2.80 5.80
N GLU A 52 -5.19 2.03 6.87
CA GLU A 52 -4.20 2.35 7.90
C GLU A 52 -2.80 2.49 7.28
N PHE A 53 -2.34 1.50 6.52
CA PHE A 53 -1.01 1.52 5.91
C PHE A 53 -0.86 2.60 4.84
N GLU A 54 -1.88 2.83 4.00
CA GLU A 54 -1.87 3.94 3.03
C GLU A 54 -1.75 5.30 3.72
N SER A 55 -2.41 5.47 4.87
CA SER A 55 -2.34 6.72 5.64
C SER A 55 -0.92 6.98 6.13
N TYR A 56 -0.19 5.94 6.55
CA TYR A 56 1.20 6.05 6.97
C TYR A 56 2.13 6.37 5.80
N ALA A 57 1.93 5.71 4.64
CA ALA A 57 2.72 5.99 3.44
C ALA A 57 2.57 7.46 2.99
N ARG A 58 1.33 7.97 2.96
CA ARG A 58 1.07 9.39 2.63
C ARG A 58 1.70 10.33 3.66
N ARG A 59 1.59 10.04 4.95
CA ARG A 59 2.22 10.84 6.01
C ARG A 59 3.75 10.83 5.93
N GLY A 60 4.36 9.72 5.51
CA GLY A 60 5.80 9.62 5.24
C GLY A 60 6.24 10.52 4.09
N THR A 61 5.49 10.49 2.97
CA THR A 61 5.80 11.33 1.80
C THR A 61 5.65 12.83 2.08
N VAL A 62 4.66 13.24 2.89
CA VAL A 62 4.48 14.65 3.30
C VAL A 62 5.68 15.15 4.12
N ARG A 63 6.33 14.28 4.91
CA ARG A 63 7.53 14.63 5.66
C ARG A 63 8.80 14.73 4.80
N GLU A 64 8.87 14.03 3.68
CA GLU A 64 9.99 14.16 2.74
C GLU A 64 9.83 15.35 1.77
N VAL A 65 8.61 15.76 1.43
CA VAL A 65 8.40 16.93 0.55
C VAL A 65 8.56 18.28 1.25
N GLU A 66 8.48 18.34 2.58
CA GLU A 66 8.86 19.53 3.35
C GLU A 66 10.37 19.60 3.67
N GLY A 67 11.15 18.59 3.29
CA GLY A 67 12.60 18.49 3.55
C GLY A 67 13.51 18.62 2.32
N LEU A 68 12.97 18.92 1.14
CA LEU A 68 13.75 19.04 -0.11
C LEU A 68 13.79 20.48 -0.66
N GLY A 69 13.84 21.47 0.23
CA GLY A 69 14.41 22.78 -0.07
C GLY A 69 15.73 22.94 0.69
N ASN A 70 16.87 22.64 0.05
CA ASN A 70 18.23 23.17 0.33
C ASN A 70 19.42 22.20 0.11
N SER A 71 19.45 21.38 -0.94
CA SER A 71 20.70 20.64 -1.28
C SER A 71 21.12 20.67 -2.76
N ARG A 72 20.55 21.56 -3.59
CA ARG A 72 20.92 21.64 -5.02
C ARG A 72 21.79 22.83 -5.45
N LYS A 73 22.55 23.46 -4.54
CA LYS A 73 23.54 24.49 -4.92
C LYS A 73 24.83 24.57 -4.07
N LEU A 74 25.42 23.43 -3.67
CA LEU A 74 26.79 23.48 -3.13
C LEU A 74 27.72 22.35 -3.62
N CYS A 75 27.52 21.85 -4.85
CA CYS A 75 28.48 20.95 -5.49
C CYS A 75 28.92 21.40 -6.89
N GLU A 76 28.67 22.66 -7.27
CA GLU A 76 29.20 23.24 -8.51
C GLU A 76 29.59 24.70 -8.31
N ARG A 77 30.70 24.93 -7.60
CA ARG A 77 31.62 26.04 -7.86
C ARG A 77 33.03 25.56 -7.56
N LYS A 78 33.62 24.93 -8.59
CA LYS A 78 34.99 25.14 -9.08
C LYS A 78 36.07 25.32 -7.99
N GLU A 79 37.02 24.40 -7.80
CA GLU A 79 38.10 24.10 -8.77
C GLU A 79 38.27 25.21 -9.83
N GLU A 80 38.72 26.39 -9.41
CA GLU A 80 39.47 27.34 -10.25
C GLU A 80 40.16 28.38 -9.35
N MET A 81 41.49 28.46 -9.46
CA MET A 81 42.39 29.55 -9.04
C MET A 81 42.60 29.74 -7.52
N THR A 82 43.81 29.72 -6.94
CA THR A 82 45.21 29.61 -7.37
C THR A 82 46.01 29.22 -6.12
#